data_AF-A0A2W5TI91-F1
#
_entry.id   AF-A0A2W5TI91-F1
#
_cell.length_a   1.000
_cell.length_b   1.000
_cell.length_c   1.000
_cell.angle_alpha   90.00
_cell.angle_beta   90.00
_cell.angle_gamma   90.00
#
_symmetry.space_group_name_H-M   'P 1'
#
loop_
_entity.id
_entity.type
_entity.pdbx_description
1 polymer ?
#
loop_
_entity_poly.entity_id
_entity_poly.type
_entity_poly.pdbx_seq_one_letter_code
_entity_poly.pdbx_strand_id
1 'polypeptide(L)'
;MKFFKKLFYLLKFYTMYSNQKREINESIDNYADLIVLNPGQKNAVIPKIIWMYWEGSLPEFVQKCVDNIKKNNPNYVVNFLTPNNVKEFCDIDYGRLKHATPQQKADLIRFELIYQHGGIWLDASTIVYENLDWIERLVTQHQTNSFAYYRKKNTTCPDFPVLENWLLASSAKNMFFKSWFEELLKAIELTPKVYIQQIKENNENYQDYFQEIGRLEYLVAYVACQKIMRTTLPSMTLINCDRNAFFYQVKNKWMKEKVLIDLALNYPPVEKPKLIKLAGKERGILSRYYSKKMYFNDSFIDI
;
A
#
# COMPACT_ATOMS: atom_id res chain seq x y z
N MET A 1 -9.31 27.86 11.19
CA MET A 1 -9.84 26.67 11.90
C MET A 1 -8.99 25.39 11.78
N LYS A 2 -8.53 24.94 10.59
CA LYS A 2 -7.73 23.69 10.46
C LYS A 2 -6.37 23.73 11.17
N PHE A 3 -5.68 24.87 11.19
CA PHE A 3 -4.40 25.06 11.89
C PHE A 3 -4.54 24.88 13.40
N PHE A 4 -5.51 25.58 14.02
CA PHE A 4 -5.80 25.46 15.45
C PHE A 4 -6.12 24.01 15.87
N LYS A 5 -6.84 23.24 15.05
CA LYS A 5 -7.08 21.82 15.33
C LYS A 5 -5.78 21.02 15.37
N LYS A 6 -4.86 21.22 14.42
CA LYS A 6 -3.56 20.52 14.43
C LYS A 6 -2.73 20.89 15.66
N LEU A 7 -2.66 22.19 15.98
CA LEU A 7 -1.95 22.67 17.16
C LEU A 7 -2.56 22.08 18.44
N PHE A 8 -3.89 22.04 18.55
CA PHE A 8 -4.59 21.43 19.67
C PHE A 8 -4.21 19.95 19.85
N TYR A 9 -4.23 19.13 18.79
CA TYR A 9 -3.87 17.72 18.92
C TYR A 9 -2.38 17.50 19.16
N LEU A 10 -1.54 18.42 18.67
CA LEU A 10 -0.12 18.41 19.02
C LEU A 10 0.11 18.71 20.50
N LEU A 11 -0.58 19.71 21.05
CA LEU A 11 -0.58 20.00 22.49
C LEU A 11 -1.15 18.83 23.28
N LYS A 12 -2.26 18.23 22.83
CA LYS A 12 -2.85 17.01 23.43
C LYS A 12 -1.83 15.89 23.49
N PHE A 13 -1.07 15.65 22.41
CA PHE A 13 0.01 14.66 22.39
C PHE A 13 1.04 14.92 23.49
N TYR A 14 1.57 16.15 23.59
CA TYR A 14 2.56 16.48 24.63
C TYR A 14 1.98 16.34 26.04
N THR A 15 0.75 16.80 26.27
CA THR A 15 0.07 16.66 27.56
C THR A 15 -0.18 15.18 27.93
N MET A 16 -0.58 14.35 26.97
CA MET A 16 -0.75 12.91 27.22
C MET A 16 0.58 12.24 27.51
N TYR A 17 1.61 12.55 26.72
CA TYR A 17 2.95 12.01 26.88
C TYR A 17 3.55 12.37 28.25
N SER A 18 3.48 13.64 28.66
CA SER A 18 4.03 14.09 29.95
C SER A 18 3.32 13.50 31.16
N ASN A 19 2.01 13.26 31.06
CA ASN A 19 1.19 12.71 32.14
C ASN A 19 1.03 11.18 32.07
N GLN A 20 1.76 10.50 31.17
CA GLN A 20 1.63 9.05 30.94
C GLN A 20 0.19 8.58 30.69
N LYS A 21 -0.66 9.47 30.13
CA LYS A 21 -2.06 9.16 29.85
C LYS A 21 -2.15 8.39 28.53
N ARG A 22 -2.75 7.21 28.59
CA ARG A 22 -2.94 6.30 27.45
C ARG A 22 -4.41 5.91 27.34
N GLU A 23 -4.89 5.77 26.12
CA GLU A 23 -6.20 5.18 25.79
C GLU A 23 -5.96 3.82 25.11
N ILE A 24 -7.01 3.02 24.94
CA ILE A 24 -6.97 1.78 24.13
C ILE A 24 -7.49 2.12 22.74
N ASN A 25 -6.74 1.74 21.70
CA ASN A 25 -7.17 1.93 20.32
C ASN A 25 -8.34 1.00 19.96
N GLU A 26 -9.18 1.45 19.04
CA GLU A 26 -10.25 0.62 18.46
C GLU A 26 -9.66 -0.55 17.66
N SER A 27 -10.30 -1.72 17.76
CA SER A 27 -9.98 -2.89 16.95
C SER A 27 -10.29 -2.66 15.47
N ILE A 28 -9.50 -3.30 14.62
CA ILE A 28 -9.65 -3.25 13.16
C ILE A 28 -10.30 -4.55 12.69
N ASP A 29 -11.23 -4.45 11.75
CA ASP A 29 -11.71 -5.63 11.02
C ASP A 29 -10.62 -6.09 10.03
N ASN A 30 -9.99 -7.20 10.37
CA ASN A 30 -8.87 -7.76 9.63
C ASN A 30 -9.24 -8.28 8.23
N TYR A 31 -10.53 -8.44 7.93
CA TYR A 31 -11.06 -8.92 6.64
C TYR A 31 -12.15 -8.00 6.09
N ALA A 32 -12.09 -6.71 6.45
CA ALA A 32 -13.15 -5.73 6.18
C ALA A 32 -13.60 -5.71 4.72
N ASP A 33 -14.91 -5.87 4.54
CA ASP A 33 -15.62 -5.82 3.26
C ASP A 33 -14.92 -6.61 2.15
N LEU A 34 -14.50 -7.85 2.47
CA LEU A 34 -13.80 -8.71 1.52
C LEU A 34 -14.64 -8.92 0.25
N ILE A 35 -14.01 -8.72 -0.91
CA ILE A 35 -14.59 -9.02 -2.22
C ILE A 35 -13.69 -9.97 -3.00
N VAL A 36 -14.28 -10.78 -3.88
CA VAL A 36 -13.57 -11.76 -4.70
C VAL A 36 -13.90 -11.49 -6.16
N LEU A 37 -12.88 -11.23 -6.96
CA LEU A 37 -12.99 -11.02 -8.40
C LEU A 37 -12.57 -12.30 -9.13
N ASN A 38 -13.37 -12.71 -10.12
CA ASN A 38 -13.07 -13.80 -11.06
C ASN A 38 -12.46 -15.06 -10.39
N PRO A 39 -13.16 -15.71 -9.44
CA PRO A 39 -12.66 -16.92 -8.79
C PRO A 39 -12.62 -18.11 -9.76
N GLY A 40 -11.91 -19.17 -9.40
CA GLY A 40 -11.79 -20.41 -10.17
C GLY A 40 -10.35 -20.83 -10.49
N GLN A 41 -9.37 -20.05 -10.02
CA GLN A 41 -7.95 -20.37 -10.11
C GLN A 41 -7.57 -21.34 -8.98
N LYS A 42 -7.57 -22.63 -9.30
CA LYS A 42 -7.18 -23.69 -8.36
C LYS A 42 -5.66 -23.83 -8.35
N ASN A 43 -5.08 -24.09 -7.18
CA ASN A 43 -3.65 -24.34 -6.98
C ASN A 43 -2.71 -23.16 -7.28
N ALA A 44 -3.21 -21.92 -7.29
CA ALA A 44 -2.32 -20.77 -7.34
C ALA A 44 -1.48 -20.72 -6.05
N VAL A 45 -0.15 -20.70 -6.21
CA VAL A 45 0.79 -20.58 -5.10
C VAL A 45 1.35 -19.15 -5.10
N ILE A 46 1.38 -18.52 -3.93
CA ILE A 46 2.05 -17.23 -3.73
C ILE A 46 3.45 -17.54 -3.20
N PRO A 47 4.53 -17.34 -3.98
CA PRO A 47 5.89 -17.58 -3.51
C PRO A 47 6.17 -16.86 -2.18
N LYS A 48 6.93 -17.50 -1.28
CA LYS A 48 7.34 -16.92 0.02
C LYS A 48 8.47 -15.90 -0.16
N ILE A 49 8.20 -14.86 -0.95
CA ILE A 49 9.11 -13.77 -1.25
C ILE A 49 8.41 -12.45 -0.93
N ILE A 50 9.07 -11.57 -0.18
CA ILE A 50 8.61 -10.20 0.06
C ILE A 50 9.56 -9.25 -0.65
N TRP A 51 9.01 -8.44 -1.54
CA TRP A 51 9.71 -7.38 -2.26
C TRP A 51 9.41 -6.03 -1.62
N MET A 52 10.46 -5.27 -1.34
CA MET A 52 10.38 -3.88 -0.90
C MET A 52 11.39 -3.06 -1.69
N TYR A 53 11.10 -1.80 -1.97
CA TYR A 53 12.05 -0.89 -2.62
C TYR A 53 12.13 0.43 -1.87
N TRP A 54 13.34 0.97 -1.74
CA TRP A 54 13.58 2.31 -1.22
C TRP A 54 14.64 3.04 -2.02
N GLU A 55 14.37 4.31 -2.31
CA GLU A 55 15.30 5.22 -2.98
C GLU A 55 15.50 6.49 -2.15
N GLY A 56 16.75 6.93 -2.06
CA GLY A 56 17.14 8.09 -1.26
C GLY A 56 17.48 7.75 0.19
N SER A 57 17.45 8.77 1.05
CA SER A 57 17.77 8.59 2.47
C SER A 57 16.71 7.72 3.16
N LEU A 58 17.18 6.75 3.95
CA LEU A 58 16.31 5.84 4.69
C LEU A 58 16.11 6.35 6.12
N PRO A 59 14.90 6.80 6.50
CA PRO A 59 14.64 7.20 7.89
C PRO A 59 14.76 6.00 8.83
N GLU A 60 15.28 6.21 10.04
CA GLU A 60 15.41 5.18 11.09
C GLU A 60 14.11 4.39 11.28
N PHE A 61 12.98 5.10 11.36
CA PHE A 61 11.69 4.45 11.54
C PHE A 61 11.28 3.54 10.36
N VAL A 62 11.67 3.88 9.12
CA VAL A 62 11.43 2.99 7.97
C VAL A 62 12.33 1.77 8.03
N GLN A 63 13.59 1.91 8.46
CA GLN A 63 14.46 0.76 8.72
C GLN A 63 13.84 -0.17 9.79
N LYS A 64 13.26 0.40 10.84
CA LYS A 64 12.54 -0.37 11.87
C LYS A 64 11.31 -1.10 11.33
N CYS A 65 10.56 -0.48 10.42
CA CYS A 65 9.50 -1.18 9.68
C CYS A 65 10.05 -2.38 8.88
N VAL A 66 11.18 -2.21 8.18
CA VAL A 66 11.83 -3.29 7.41
C VAL A 66 12.27 -4.43 8.33
N ASP A 67 12.89 -4.12 9.47
CA ASP A 67 13.32 -5.11 10.46
C ASP A 67 12.13 -5.83 11.08
N ASN A 68 11.04 -5.11 11.39
CA ASN A 68 9.77 -5.65 11.83
C ASN A 68 9.17 -6.62 10.81
N ILE A 69 9.20 -6.29 9.51
CA ILE A 69 8.72 -7.17 8.43
C ILE A 69 9.56 -8.45 8.39
N LYS A 70 10.89 -8.35 8.45
CA LYS A 70 11.78 -9.53 8.48
C LYS A 70 11.51 -10.41 9.70
N LYS A 71 11.41 -9.81 10.89
CA LYS A 71 11.19 -10.51 12.16
C LYS A 71 9.87 -11.30 12.18
N ASN A 72 8.79 -10.73 11.65
CA ASN A 72 7.47 -11.37 11.67
C ASN A 72 7.24 -12.35 10.52
N ASN A 73 8.16 -12.41 9.54
CA ASN A 73 8.06 -13.29 8.38
C ASN A 73 9.33 -14.15 8.22
N PRO A 74 9.74 -14.94 9.25
CA PRO A 74 11.02 -15.67 9.24
C PRO A 74 11.13 -16.71 8.12
N ASN A 75 9.99 -17.18 7.59
CA ASN A 75 9.94 -18.17 6.51
C ASN A 75 9.88 -17.54 5.11
N TYR A 76 9.92 -16.21 5.01
CA TYR A 76 9.94 -15.49 3.73
C TYR A 76 11.35 -15.03 3.39
N VAL A 77 11.69 -15.07 2.10
CA VAL A 77 12.84 -14.33 1.57
C VAL A 77 12.45 -12.85 1.46
N VAL A 78 13.03 -12.00 2.29
CA VAL A 78 12.70 -10.56 2.34
C VAL A 78 13.76 -9.74 1.61
N ASN A 79 13.46 -9.35 0.38
CA ASN A 79 14.32 -8.57 -0.49
C ASN A 79 14.03 -7.07 -0.32
N PHE A 80 14.94 -6.38 0.37
CA PHE A 80 14.94 -4.92 0.46
C PHE A 80 15.85 -4.33 -0.62
N LEU A 81 15.22 -3.80 -1.66
CA LEU A 81 15.87 -3.33 -2.87
C LEU A 81 16.11 -1.81 -2.83
N THR A 82 17.14 -1.40 -3.56
CA THR A 82 17.61 -0.03 -3.73
C THR A 82 18.02 0.17 -5.20
N PRO A 83 18.27 1.40 -5.67
CA PRO A 83 18.79 1.62 -7.03
C PRO A 83 20.03 0.78 -7.39
N ASN A 84 20.81 0.35 -6.40
CA ASN A 84 22.08 -0.36 -6.62
C ASN A 84 21.89 -1.85 -6.95
N ASN A 85 20.89 -2.52 -6.35
CA ASN A 85 20.69 -3.98 -6.46
C ASN A 85 19.39 -4.36 -7.18
N VAL A 86 18.47 -3.42 -7.44
CA VAL A 86 17.19 -3.73 -8.08
C VAL A 86 17.36 -4.38 -9.47
N LYS A 87 18.42 -3.99 -10.19
CA LYS A 87 18.80 -4.52 -11.52
C LYS A 87 19.13 -6.03 -11.54
N GLU A 88 19.35 -6.64 -10.38
CA GLU A 88 19.58 -8.09 -10.27
C GLU A 88 18.27 -8.88 -10.42
N PHE A 89 17.11 -8.21 -10.26
CA PHE A 89 15.80 -8.84 -10.21
C PHE A 89 14.82 -8.33 -11.27
N CYS A 90 15.00 -7.11 -11.77
CA CYS A 90 14.18 -6.50 -12.82
C CYS A 90 15.04 -5.75 -13.84
N ASP A 91 14.64 -5.74 -15.11
CA ASP A 91 15.37 -5.09 -16.20
C ASP A 91 14.47 -4.09 -16.92
N ILE A 92 14.35 -2.89 -16.33
CA ILE A 92 13.57 -1.79 -16.89
C ILE A 92 14.48 -0.90 -17.73
N ASP A 93 14.16 -0.74 -19.01
CA ASP A 93 14.79 0.25 -19.87
C ASP A 93 14.36 1.68 -19.48
N TYR A 94 15.13 2.27 -18.55
CA TYR A 94 14.93 3.65 -18.13
C TYR A 94 15.29 4.69 -19.20
N GLY A 95 15.95 4.30 -20.30
CA GLY A 95 16.32 5.21 -21.40
C GLY A 95 15.09 5.83 -22.07
N ARG A 96 13.98 5.09 -22.08
CA ARG A 96 12.65 5.52 -22.57
C ARG A 96 11.87 6.35 -21.54
N LEU A 97 12.34 6.44 -20.30
CA LEU A 97 11.62 6.97 -19.14
C LEU A 97 12.27 8.24 -18.55
N LYS A 98 12.76 9.13 -19.43
CA LYS A 98 13.53 10.33 -19.05
C LYS A 98 12.81 11.25 -18.04
N HIS A 99 11.49 11.27 -18.05
CA HIS A 99 10.67 12.11 -17.17
C HIS A 99 9.93 11.34 -16.07
N ALA A 100 10.21 10.05 -15.92
CA ALA A 100 9.57 9.23 -14.90
C ALA A 100 10.00 9.68 -13.49
N THR A 101 9.02 9.98 -12.66
CA THR A 101 9.22 10.28 -11.24
C THR A 101 9.73 9.05 -10.48
N PRO A 102 10.39 9.21 -9.32
CA PRO A 102 10.81 8.07 -8.50
C PRO A 102 9.65 7.13 -8.13
N GLN A 103 8.45 7.69 -7.90
CA GLN A 103 7.26 6.89 -7.63
C GLN A 103 6.85 6.04 -8.84
N GLN A 104 6.82 6.62 -10.04
CA GLN A 104 6.48 5.89 -11.26
C GLN A 104 7.49 4.78 -11.56
N LYS A 105 8.78 5.02 -11.30
CA LYS A 105 9.82 3.97 -11.39
C LYS A 105 9.57 2.85 -10.38
N ALA A 106 9.27 3.19 -9.13
CA ALA A 106 8.92 2.20 -8.10
C ALA A 106 7.63 1.42 -8.47
N ASP A 107 6.66 2.07 -9.11
CA ASP A 107 5.45 1.42 -9.63
C ASP A 107 5.77 0.40 -10.73
N LEU A 108 6.66 0.73 -11.66
CA LEU A 108 7.13 -0.22 -12.69
C LEU A 108 7.91 -1.40 -12.08
N ILE A 109 8.89 -1.12 -11.20
CA ILE A 109 9.68 -2.14 -10.49
C ILE A 109 8.74 -3.13 -9.79
N ARG A 110 7.74 -2.60 -9.08
CA ARG A 110 6.76 -3.41 -8.37
C ARG A 110 6.05 -4.39 -9.29
N PHE A 111 5.47 -3.91 -10.39
CA PHE A 111 4.69 -4.77 -11.26
C PHE A 111 5.56 -5.78 -11.99
N GLU A 112 6.78 -5.40 -12.38
CA GLU A 112 7.70 -6.33 -13.00
C GLU A 112 8.12 -7.44 -12.03
N LEU A 113 8.49 -7.12 -10.79
CA LEU A 113 8.86 -8.13 -9.79
C LEU A 113 7.71 -9.10 -9.52
N ILE A 114 6.50 -8.58 -9.35
CA ILE A 114 5.31 -9.39 -9.10
C ILE A 114 4.98 -10.27 -10.31
N TYR A 115 5.09 -9.74 -11.53
CA TYR A 115 4.89 -10.55 -12.73
C TYR A 115 5.97 -11.62 -12.89
N GLN A 116 7.25 -11.28 -12.75
CA GLN A 116 8.36 -12.19 -13.03
C GLN A 116 8.46 -13.31 -11.98
N HIS A 117 8.36 -12.93 -10.70
CA HIS A 117 8.70 -13.79 -9.57
C HIS A 117 7.52 -14.15 -8.68
N GLY A 118 6.39 -13.44 -8.81
CA GLY A 118 5.30 -13.53 -7.84
C GLY A 118 5.72 -13.05 -6.46
N GLY A 119 5.06 -13.58 -5.44
CA GLY A 119 5.27 -13.24 -4.05
C GLY A 119 4.48 -12.01 -3.65
N ILE A 120 5.00 -11.23 -2.71
CA ILE A 120 4.32 -10.09 -2.10
C ILE A 120 5.16 -8.84 -2.29
N TRP A 121 4.63 -7.83 -2.95
CA TRP A 121 5.15 -6.48 -2.82
C TRP A 121 4.60 -5.88 -1.53
N LEU A 122 5.47 -5.25 -0.75
CA LEU A 122 5.08 -4.49 0.42
C LEU A 122 5.84 -3.16 0.47
N ASP A 123 5.13 -2.05 0.59
CA ASP A 123 5.79 -0.77 0.85
C ASP A 123 6.57 -0.81 2.19
N ALA A 124 7.85 -0.42 2.16
CA ALA A 124 8.78 -0.54 3.29
C ALA A 124 8.36 0.20 4.57
N SER A 125 7.45 1.17 4.49
CA SER A 125 6.92 1.90 5.64
C SER A 125 5.61 1.31 6.18
N THR A 126 5.48 -0.03 6.14
CA THR A 126 4.34 -0.78 6.68
C THR A 126 4.78 -1.46 7.96
N ILE A 127 3.91 -1.48 8.97
CA ILE A 127 4.15 -2.23 10.21
C ILE A 127 3.32 -3.51 10.13
N VAL A 128 3.91 -4.66 10.40
CA VAL A 128 3.23 -5.96 10.46
C VAL A 128 3.24 -6.48 11.89
N TYR A 129 2.12 -7.09 12.30
CA TYR A 129 1.96 -7.68 13.64
C TYR A 129 1.73 -9.19 13.61
N GLU A 130 1.58 -9.76 12.42
CA GLU A 130 1.57 -11.20 12.20
C GLU A 130 2.29 -11.56 10.89
N ASN A 131 2.56 -12.85 10.74
CA ASN A 131 3.10 -13.41 9.51
C ASN A 131 2.07 -13.27 8.36
N LEU A 132 2.55 -12.87 7.18
CA LEU A 132 1.74 -12.63 5.98
C LEU A 132 1.15 -13.88 5.31
N ASP A 133 1.34 -15.07 5.88
CA ASP A 133 0.74 -16.33 5.42
C ASP A 133 -0.78 -16.26 5.26
N TRP A 134 -1.45 -15.35 5.97
CA TRP A 134 -2.88 -15.14 5.81
C TRP A 134 -3.28 -14.72 4.39
N ILE A 135 -2.40 -14.07 3.63
CA ILE A 135 -2.66 -13.68 2.25
C ILE A 135 -2.83 -14.93 1.38
N GLU A 136 -1.89 -15.87 1.47
CA GLU A 136 -1.96 -17.13 0.72
C GLU A 136 -3.16 -17.99 1.14
N ARG A 137 -3.49 -18.00 2.45
CA ARG A 137 -4.70 -18.67 2.95
C ARG A 137 -5.96 -18.10 2.29
N LEU A 138 -6.09 -16.77 2.21
CA LEU A 138 -7.23 -16.13 1.55
C LEU A 138 -7.30 -16.43 0.05
N VAL A 139 -6.18 -16.32 -0.65
CA VAL A 139 -6.09 -16.63 -2.09
C VAL A 139 -6.53 -18.07 -2.36
N THR A 140 -6.04 -19.01 -1.56
CA THR A 140 -6.38 -20.44 -1.65
C THR A 140 -7.87 -20.67 -1.34
N GLN A 141 -8.36 -20.13 -0.23
CA GLN A 141 -9.74 -20.28 0.22
C GLN A 141 -10.74 -19.78 -0.84
N HIS A 142 -10.44 -18.66 -1.49
CA HIS A 142 -11.30 -18.03 -2.48
C HIS A 142 -11.01 -18.44 -3.92
N GLN A 143 -10.08 -19.37 -4.14
CA GLN A 143 -9.69 -19.88 -5.46
C GLN A 143 -9.34 -18.75 -6.44
N THR A 144 -8.53 -17.80 -5.98
CA THR A 144 -7.97 -16.73 -6.81
C THR A 144 -6.48 -16.97 -7.03
N ASN A 145 -5.80 -16.11 -7.81
CA ASN A 145 -4.35 -16.21 -8.02
C ASN A 145 -3.57 -14.99 -7.53
N SER A 146 -4.25 -14.04 -6.90
CA SER A 146 -3.66 -12.81 -6.40
C SER A 146 -4.48 -12.18 -5.27
N PHE A 147 -3.84 -11.26 -4.55
CA PHE A 147 -4.44 -10.45 -3.52
C PHE A 147 -3.99 -9.00 -3.64
N ALA A 148 -4.89 -8.08 -3.33
CA ALA A 148 -4.57 -6.67 -3.13
C ALA A 148 -5.53 -6.04 -2.12
N TYR A 149 -5.21 -4.83 -1.69
CA TYR A 149 -6.22 -3.98 -1.06
C TYR A 149 -6.98 -3.16 -2.11
N TYR A 150 -8.20 -2.75 -1.80
CA TYR A 150 -8.94 -1.77 -2.61
C TYR A 150 -9.39 -0.58 -1.76
N ARG A 151 -9.58 0.56 -2.42
CA ARG A 151 -10.10 1.80 -1.82
C ARG A 151 -11.60 1.92 -2.06
N LYS A 152 -12.42 1.59 -1.07
CA LYS A 152 -13.87 1.78 -1.17
C LYS A 152 -14.23 3.24 -1.45
N LYS A 153 -13.52 4.19 -0.83
CA LYS A 153 -13.73 5.62 -1.07
C LYS A 153 -13.49 6.04 -2.52
N ASN A 154 -12.57 5.40 -3.22
CA ASN A 154 -12.25 5.74 -4.61
C ASN A 154 -13.12 4.95 -5.62
N THR A 155 -13.88 3.96 -5.14
CA THR A 155 -14.60 3.00 -6.00
C THR A 155 -16.07 3.39 -6.13
N THR A 156 -16.44 3.90 -7.30
CA THR A 156 -17.83 4.17 -7.71
C THR A 156 -18.41 3.07 -8.59
N CYS A 157 -17.57 2.28 -9.26
CA CYS A 157 -17.96 1.13 -10.07
C CYS A 157 -17.54 -0.18 -9.37
N PRO A 158 -18.47 -0.92 -8.72
CA PRO A 158 -18.13 -2.10 -7.92
C PRO A 158 -17.52 -3.26 -8.68
N ASP A 159 -17.83 -3.39 -9.98
CA ASP A 159 -17.25 -4.45 -10.84
C ASP A 159 -15.76 -4.20 -11.12
N PHE A 160 -15.31 -2.96 -10.94
CA PHE A 160 -13.93 -2.54 -11.18
C PHE A 160 -13.36 -1.76 -10.00
N PRO A 161 -13.17 -2.39 -8.83
CA PRO A 161 -12.67 -1.72 -7.64
C PRO A 161 -11.31 -1.05 -7.88
N VAL A 162 -11.13 0.12 -7.28
CA VAL A 162 -9.84 0.84 -7.34
C VAL A 162 -8.84 0.14 -6.43
N LEU A 163 -7.91 -0.59 -7.03
CA LEU A 163 -6.87 -1.34 -6.34
C LEU A 163 -5.78 -0.42 -5.78
N GLU A 164 -5.32 -0.73 -4.58
CA GLU A 164 -4.09 -0.18 -4.02
C GLU A 164 -2.89 -0.98 -4.54
N ASN A 165 -1.81 -0.28 -4.87
CA ASN A 165 -0.58 -0.93 -5.33
C ASN A 165 0.50 -1.03 -4.24
N TRP A 166 0.31 -0.49 -3.04
CA TRP A 166 1.32 -0.55 -1.97
C TRP A 166 1.47 -1.93 -1.31
N LEU A 167 0.49 -2.83 -1.52
CA LEU A 167 0.60 -4.26 -1.23
C LEU A 167 -0.11 -5.04 -2.32
N LEU A 168 0.65 -5.88 -3.02
CA LEU A 168 0.17 -6.77 -4.06
C LEU A 168 0.75 -8.14 -3.79
N ALA A 169 -0.04 -9.20 -3.91
CA ALA A 169 0.46 -10.55 -3.88
C ALA A 169 -0.03 -11.31 -5.11
N SER A 170 0.83 -12.13 -5.72
CA SER A 170 0.44 -12.94 -6.87
C SER A 170 1.28 -14.19 -7.01
N SER A 171 0.71 -15.19 -7.69
CA SER A 171 1.51 -16.20 -8.36
C SER A 171 2.41 -15.55 -9.41
N ALA A 172 3.56 -16.16 -9.69
CA ALA A 172 4.41 -15.73 -10.78
C ALA A 172 3.69 -15.85 -12.13
N LYS A 173 4.12 -15.04 -13.11
CA LYS A 173 3.62 -14.99 -14.49
C LYS A 173 2.12 -14.71 -14.64
N ASN A 174 1.54 -14.02 -13.66
CA ASN A 174 0.15 -13.59 -13.75
C ASN A 174 0.00 -12.46 -14.80
N MET A 175 -0.72 -12.77 -15.88
CA MET A 175 -0.86 -11.90 -17.05
C MET A 175 -1.53 -10.56 -16.74
N PHE A 176 -2.35 -10.47 -15.69
CA PHE A 176 -2.94 -9.19 -15.30
C PHE A 176 -1.86 -8.17 -14.88
N PHE A 177 -0.86 -8.59 -14.10
CA PHE A 177 0.24 -7.71 -13.69
C PHE A 177 1.17 -7.35 -14.85
N LYS A 178 1.31 -8.24 -15.85
CA LYS A 178 2.00 -7.89 -17.11
C LYS A 178 1.27 -6.79 -17.86
N SER A 179 -0.04 -6.94 -18.09
CA SER A 179 -0.84 -5.93 -18.78
C SER A 179 -0.86 -4.61 -18.00
N TRP A 180 -0.90 -4.66 -16.67
CA TRP A 180 -0.83 -3.47 -15.84
C TRP A 180 0.52 -2.76 -15.94
N PHE A 181 1.63 -3.51 -15.92
CA PHE A 181 2.97 -2.98 -16.18
C PHE A 181 3.06 -2.29 -17.55
N GLU A 182 2.62 -2.97 -18.61
CA GLU A 182 2.68 -2.45 -19.98
C GLU A 182 1.83 -1.19 -20.18
N GLU A 183 0.63 -1.14 -19.59
CA GLU A 183 -0.22 0.06 -19.67
C GLU A 183 0.35 1.22 -18.84
N LEU A 184 0.94 0.95 -17.67
CA LEU A 184 1.64 1.99 -16.91
C LEU A 184 2.86 2.50 -17.68
N LEU A 185 3.64 1.61 -18.30
CA LEU A 185 4.80 1.98 -19.11
C LEU A 185 4.38 2.94 -20.23
N LYS A 186 3.33 2.57 -20.98
CA LYS A 186 2.72 3.44 -22.00
C LYS A 186 2.26 4.78 -21.45
N ALA A 187 1.60 4.79 -20.29
CA ALA A 187 1.13 6.02 -19.65
C ALA A 187 2.28 6.96 -19.24
N ILE A 188 3.42 6.40 -18.81
CA ILE A 188 4.62 7.17 -18.47
C ILE A 188 5.30 7.70 -19.74
N GLU A 189 5.43 6.88 -20.78
CA GLU A 189 6.06 7.28 -22.06
C GLU A 189 5.31 8.42 -22.75
N LEU A 190 3.98 8.39 -22.72
CA LEU A 190 3.14 9.48 -23.23
C LEU A 190 3.18 10.73 -22.33
N THR A 191 3.67 10.60 -21.10
CA THR A 191 3.36 11.42 -19.93
C THR A 191 1.95 11.21 -19.38
N PRO A 192 1.76 11.15 -18.04
CA PRO A 192 0.46 10.93 -17.42
C PRO A 192 -0.61 11.92 -17.88
N LYS A 193 -0.23 13.19 -18.09
CA LYS A 193 -1.14 14.25 -18.53
C LYS A 193 -1.75 13.94 -19.89
N VAL A 194 -0.91 13.61 -20.88
CA VAL A 194 -1.36 13.27 -22.24
C VAL A 194 -2.15 11.95 -22.22
N TYR A 195 -1.68 10.96 -21.46
CA TYR A 195 -2.37 9.69 -21.32
C TYR A 195 -3.81 9.85 -20.76
N ILE A 196 -3.99 10.65 -19.72
CA ILE A 196 -5.30 10.97 -19.14
C ILE A 196 -6.17 11.73 -20.15
N GLN A 197 -5.58 12.66 -20.91
CA GLN A 197 -6.31 13.40 -21.94
C GLN A 197 -6.81 12.47 -23.06
N GLN A 198 -5.98 11.52 -23.51
CA GLN A 198 -6.38 10.51 -24.48
C GLN A 198 -7.52 9.62 -23.97
N ILE A 199 -7.57 9.28 -22.68
CA ILE A 199 -8.70 8.53 -22.13
C ILE A 199 -9.99 9.36 -22.24
N LYS A 200 -9.94 10.65 -21.92
CA LYS A 200 -11.10 11.57 -22.01
C LYS A 200 -11.62 11.71 -23.44
N GLU A 201 -10.73 11.81 -24.41
CA GLU A 201 -11.08 12.05 -25.81
C GLU A 201 -11.62 10.80 -26.50
N ASN A 202 -11.13 9.61 -26.12
CA ASN A 202 -11.44 8.36 -26.82
C ASN A 202 -12.51 7.50 -26.14
N ASN A 203 -13.04 7.91 -24.97
CA ASN A 203 -14.06 7.12 -24.25
C ASN A 203 -15.18 8.03 -23.75
N GLU A 204 -16.40 7.83 -24.23
CA GLU A 204 -17.57 8.61 -23.78
C GLU A 204 -17.78 8.49 -22.26
N ASN A 205 -17.52 7.32 -21.68
CA ASN A 205 -17.61 7.04 -20.25
C ASN A 205 -16.25 7.15 -19.51
N TYR A 206 -15.36 8.06 -19.94
CA TYR A 206 -14.03 8.21 -19.32
C TYR A 206 -14.05 8.37 -17.79
N GLN A 207 -15.14 8.90 -17.22
CA GLN A 207 -15.31 9.06 -15.78
C GLN A 207 -15.26 7.72 -15.04
N ASP A 208 -15.71 6.62 -15.65
CA ASP A 208 -15.67 5.29 -15.06
C ASP A 208 -14.22 4.79 -14.86
N TYR A 209 -13.29 5.24 -15.70
CA TYR A 209 -11.87 4.89 -15.59
C TYR A 209 -11.18 5.67 -14.46
N PHE A 210 -11.66 6.89 -14.18
CA PHE A 210 -11.08 7.76 -13.16
C PHE A 210 -11.71 7.55 -11.79
N GLN A 211 -13.00 7.21 -11.74
CA GLN A 211 -13.79 7.10 -10.52
C GLN A 211 -13.50 8.28 -9.58
N GLU A 212 -13.32 8.02 -8.29
CA GLU A 212 -12.93 9.04 -7.29
C GLU A 212 -11.41 9.01 -7.00
N ILE A 213 -10.59 8.63 -7.99
CA ILE A 213 -9.13 8.67 -7.87
C ILE A 213 -8.67 10.13 -7.87
N GLY A 214 -8.16 10.60 -6.73
CA GLY A 214 -7.57 11.93 -6.62
C GLY A 214 -6.21 12.03 -7.35
N ARG A 215 -5.81 13.23 -7.78
CA ARG A 215 -4.50 13.51 -8.40
C ARG A 215 -4.11 12.47 -9.47
N LEU A 216 -4.95 12.30 -10.48
CA LEU A 216 -4.81 11.27 -11.52
C LEU A 216 -3.39 11.14 -12.10
N GLU A 217 -2.68 12.24 -12.36
CA GLU A 217 -1.31 12.19 -12.89
C GLU A 217 -0.30 11.56 -11.90
N TYR A 218 -0.47 11.83 -10.61
CA TYR A 218 0.35 11.25 -9.53
C TYR A 218 -0.04 9.79 -9.27
N LEU A 219 -1.32 9.44 -9.42
CA LEU A 219 -1.85 8.08 -9.25
C LEU A 219 -2.10 7.40 -10.61
N VAL A 220 -1.28 7.68 -11.62
CA VAL A 220 -1.52 7.18 -12.98
C VAL A 220 -1.51 5.65 -13.06
N ALA A 221 -0.79 4.96 -12.16
CA ALA A 221 -0.84 3.51 -12.02
C ALA A 221 -2.27 3.00 -11.73
N TYR A 222 -3.07 3.74 -10.96
CA TYR A 222 -4.45 3.37 -10.65
C TYR A 222 -5.35 3.55 -11.88
N VAL A 223 -5.10 4.60 -12.68
CA VAL A 223 -5.80 4.85 -13.95
C VAL A 223 -5.47 3.76 -14.98
N ALA A 224 -4.19 3.37 -15.09
CA ALA A 224 -3.76 2.27 -15.94
C ALA A 224 -4.42 0.94 -15.53
N CYS A 225 -4.50 0.66 -14.22
CA CYS A 225 -5.22 -0.50 -13.68
C CYS A 225 -6.68 -0.50 -14.14
N GLN A 226 -7.37 0.64 -13.96
CA GLN A 226 -8.79 0.76 -14.31
C GLN A 226 -9.04 0.50 -15.78
N LYS A 227 -8.15 0.99 -16.65
CA LYS A 227 -8.24 0.72 -18.08
C LYS A 227 -8.07 -0.76 -18.40
N ILE A 228 -7.07 -1.44 -17.83
CA ILE A 228 -6.85 -2.87 -18.03
C ILE A 228 -8.01 -3.71 -17.49
N MET A 229 -8.59 -3.33 -16.34
CA MET A 229 -9.73 -4.07 -15.78
C MET A 229 -10.96 -4.07 -16.69
N ARG A 230 -11.11 -3.10 -17.62
CA ARG A 230 -12.20 -3.10 -18.61
C ARG A 230 -12.05 -4.18 -19.69
N THR A 231 -10.85 -4.69 -19.92
CA THR A 231 -10.58 -5.73 -20.93
C THR A 231 -10.17 -7.06 -20.32
N THR A 232 -9.63 -7.06 -19.10
CA THR A 232 -9.17 -8.26 -18.41
C THR A 232 -9.42 -8.13 -16.91
N LEU A 233 -10.44 -8.83 -16.42
CA LEU A 233 -10.77 -8.84 -14.99
C LEU A 233 -9.79 -9.75 -14.22
N PRO A 234 -9.09 -9.25 -13.18
CA PRO A 234 -8.15 -10.05 -12.42
C PRO A 234 -8.86 -11.12 -11.58
N SER A 235 -8.21 -12.27 -11.39
CA SER A 235 -8.61 -13.25 -10.38
C SER A 235 -7.98 -12.89 -9.04
N MET A 236 -8.72 -12.17 -8.20
CA MET A 236 -8.13 -11.48 -7.05
C MET A 236 -9.04 -11.46 -5.83
N THR A 237 -8.48 -11.76 -4.67
CA THR A 237 -9.12 -11.52 -3.37
C THR A 237 -8.74 -10.14 -2.86
N LEU A 238 -9.72 -9.37 -2.40
CA LEU A 238 -9.52 -7.97 -2.04
C LEU A 238 -10.06 -7.67 -0.65
N ILE A 239 -9.37 -6.80 0.09
CA ILE A 239 -9.83 -6.26 1.38
C ILE A 239 -9.93 -4.73 1.29
N ASN A 240 -10.94 -4.17 1.96
CA ASN A 240 -11.13 -2.73 2.03
C ASN A 240 -10.09 -2.07 2.94
N CYS A 241 -9.11 -1.37 2.35
CA CYS A 241 -8.07 -0.72 3.16
C CYS A 241 -8.61 0.43 4.01
N ASP A 242 -9.73 1.07 3.65
CA ASP A 242 -10.29 2.20 4.40
C ASP A 242 -10.77 1.78 5.79
N ARG A 243 -11.16 0.51 5.95
CA ARG A 243 -11.58 -0.10 7.23
C ARG A 243 -10.56 -1.07 7.81
N ASN A 244 -9.42 -1.24 7.13
CA ASN A 244 -8.34 -2.14 7.51
C ASN A 244 -7.00 -1.39 7.61
N ALA A 245 -6.10 -1.55 6.64
CA ALA A 245 -4.73 -1.04 6.69
C ALA A 245 -4.60 0.48 6.90
N PHE A 246 -5.62 1.27 6.55
CA PHE A 246 -5.71 2.71 6.77
C PHE A 246 -6.71 3.13 7.85
N PHE A 247 -7.21 2.19 8.66
CA PHE A 247 -8.29 2.45 9.61
C PHE A 247 -8.02 3.66 10.51
N TYR A 248 -6.86 3.72 11.17
CA TYR A 248 -6.54 4.85 12.07
C TYR A 248 -6.42 6.18 11.33
N GLN A 249 -5.98 6.18 10.07
CA GLN A 249 -5.94 7.37 9.23
C GLN A 249 -7.36 7.80 8.83
N VAL A 250 -8.21 6.86 8.41
CA VAL A 250 -9.59 7.12 7.99
C VAL A 250 -10.44 7.61 9.18
N LYS A 251 -10.40 6.91 10.31
CA LYS A 251 -11.03 7.30 11.58
C LYS A 251 -10.65 8.73 11.98
N ASN A 252 -9.37 9.09 11.81
CA ASN A 252 -8.88 10.42 12.14
C ASN A 252 -8.99 11.44 11.00
N LYS A 253 -9.70 11.13 9.91
CA LYS A 253 -9.88 12.03 8.75
C LYS A 253 -8.54 12.53 8.20
N TRP A 254 -7.53 11.66 8.20
CA TRP A 254 -6.17 11.91 7.73
C TRP A 254 -5.46 13.07 8.47
N MET A 255 -5.77 13.24 9.75
CA MET A 255 -5.05 14.16 10.64
C MET A 255 -3.89 13.45 11.32
N LYS A 256 -2.68 13.63 10.77
CA LYS A 256 -1.44 12.97 11.22
C LYS A 256 -1.13 13.15 12.72
N GLU A 257 -1.55 14.25 13.35
CA GLU A 257 -1.35 14.48 14.79
C GLU A 257 -2.23 13.55 15.65
N LYS A 258 -3.43 13.19 15.20
CA LYS A 258 -4.27 12.20 15.89
C LYS A 258 -3.74 10.78 15.67
N VAL A 259 -3.28 10.49 14.45
CA VAL A 259 -2.60 9.22 14.14
C VAL A 259 -1.33 9.05 14.98
N LEU A 260 -0.59 10.13 15.22
CA LEU A 260 0.55 10.12 16.14
C LEU A 260 0.13 9.70 17.56
N ILE A 261 -0.97 10.24 18.10
CA ILE A 261 -1.49 9.83 19.41
C ILE A 261 -1.86 8.35 19.42
N ASP A 262 -2.65 7.91 18.43
CA ASP A 262 -3.10 6.53 18.32
C ASP A 262 -1.90 5.56 18.24
N LEU A 263 -0.89 5.87 17.43
CA LEU A 263 0.19 4.92 17.16
C LEU A 263 1.37 5.01 18.13
N ALA A 264 1.64 6.18 18.72
CA ALA A 264 2.79 6.38 19.61
C ALA A 264 2.46 6.35 21.10
N LEU A 265 1.22 6.64 21.50
CA LEU A 265 0.86 6.72 22.92
C LEU A 265 -0.11 5.61 23.34
N ASN A 266 -1.18 5.41 22.58
CA ASN A 266 -2.24 4.51 22.98
C ASN A 266 -1.80 3.04 22.96
N TYR A 267 -2.47 2.23 23.78
CA TYR A 267 -2.34 0.78 23.72
C TYR A 267 -2.97 0.26 22.42
N PRO A 268 -2.34 -0.71 21.74
CA PRO A 268 -3.01 -1.52 20.74
C PRO A 268 -4.29 -2.16 21.31
N PRO A 269 -5.31 -2.43 20.48
CA PRO A 269 -6.44 -3.26 20.87
C PRO A 269 -5.98 -4.68 21.26
N VAL A 270 -6.85 -5.41 21.97
CA VAL A 270 -6.60 -6.82 22.35
C VAL A 270 -6.36 -7.66 21.09
N GLU A 271 -7.23 -7.55 20.10
CA GLU A 271 -7.00 -8.13 18.77
C GLU A 271 -6.24 -7.11 17.90
N LYS A 272 -4.95 -7.36 17.70
CA LYS A 272 -4.10 -6.49 16.90
C LYS A 272 -4.49 -6.56 15.41
N PRO A 273 -4.34 -5.45 14.65
CA PRO A 273 -4.43 -5.52 13.20
C PRO A 273 -3.31 -6.39 12.65
N LYS A 274 -3.54 -7.06 11.51
CA LYS A 274 -2.49 -7.82 10.82
C LYS A 274 -1.31 -6.94 10.41
N LEU A 275 -1.64 -5.74 9.92
CA LEU A 275 -0.70 -4.72 9.48
C LEU A 275 -1.32 -3.32 9.55
N ILE A 276 -0.47 -2.30 9.53
CA ILE A 276 -0.84 -0.89 9.38
C ILE A 276 0.02 -0.28 8.29
N LYS A 277 -0.61 0.26 7.23
CA LYS A 277 0.07 0.98 6.17
C LYS A 277 0.16 2.46 6.50
N LEU A 278 1.37 3.04 6.48
CA LEU A 278 1.59 4.47 6.70
C LEU A 278 1.73 5.21 5.37
N ALA A 279 0.93 6.27 5.18
CA ALA A 279 1.10 7.22 4.09
C ALA A 279 2.17 8.28 4.42
N GLY A 280 2.60 9.04 3.42
CA GLY A 280 3.78 9.90 3.53
C GLY A 280 3.74 10.94 4.66
N LYS A 281 2.57 11.53 4.94
CA LYS A 281 2.43 12.56 6.00
C LYS A 281 2.52 11.97 7.40
N GLU A 282 1.88 10.83 7.60
CA GLU A 282 1.85 10.07 8.85
C GLU A 282 3.23 9.47 9.13
N ARG A 283 3.84 8.83 8.12
CA ARG A 283 5.24 8.37 8.17
C ARG A 283 6.19 9.49 8.60
N GLY A 284 6.05 10.67 8.01
CA GLY A 284 6.91 11.82 8.32
C GLY A 284 6.79 12.30 9.77
N ILE A 285 5.57 12.40 10.31
CA ILE A 285 5.41 12.80 11.73
C ILE A 285 5.89 11.69 12.67
N LEU A 286 5.55 10.42 12.40
CA LEU A 286 5.97 9.30 13.24
C LEU A 286 7.49 9.18 13.27
N SER A 287 8.16 9.27 12.11
CA SER A 287 9.62 9.23 12.03
C SER A 287 10.28 10.31 12.91
N ARG A 288 9.71 11.51 12.95
CA ARG A 288 10.23 12.63 13.77
C ARG A 288 10.11 12.38 15.27
N TYR A 289 9.04 11.73 15.73
CA TYR A 289 8.82 11.47 17.15
C TYR A 289 9.49 10.17 17.60
N TYR A 290 9.57 9.17 16.71
CA TYR A 290 10.30 7.93 16.92
C TYR A 290 11.79 8.19 17.19
N SER A 291 12.46 9.01 16.35
CA SER A 291 13.88 9.33 16.53
C SER A 291 14.19 10.13 17.80
N LYS A 292 13.17 10.73 18.42
CA LYS A 292 13.26 11.42 19.70
C LYS A 292 12.87 10.53 20.89
N LYS A 293 12.58 9.24 20.63
CA LYS A 293 12.05 8.29 21.62
C LYS A 293 10.78 8.79 22.31
N MET A 294 9.95 9.55 21.59
CA MET A 294 8.70 10.10 22.09
C MET A 294 7.52 9.19 21.72
N TYR A 295 7.53 7.99 22.29
CA TYR A 295 6.47 7.00 22.22
C TYR A 295 6.51 6.15 23.49
N PHE A 296 5.43 5.46 23.80
CA PHE A 296 5.38 4.56 24.95
C PHE A 296 5.71 3.13 24.54
N ASN A 297 6.31 2.39 25.48
CA ASN A 297 6.46 0.95 25.36
C ASN A 297 5.09 0.29 25.14
N ASP A 298 5.08 -0.77 24.33
CA ASP A 298 3.89 -1.50 23.90
C ASP A 298 2.89 -0.66 23.08
N SER A 299 3.28 0.52 22.59
CA SER A 299 2.50 1.23 21.55
C SER A 299 2.67 0.57 20.18
N PHE A 300 1.88 0.97 19.20
CA PHE A 300 1.98 0.39 17.85
C PHE A 300 3.35 0.60 17.18
N ILE A 301 4.02 1.71 17.45
CA ILE A 301 5.35 1.98 16.86
C ILE A 301 6.52 1.47 17.70
N ASP A 302 6.27 0.76 18.80
CA ASP A 302 7.31 0.09 19.57
C ASP A 302 7.70 -1.24 18.90
N ILE A 303 8.48 -1.13 17.81
CA ILE A 303 8.88 -2.23 16.91
C ILE A 303 10.39 -2.41 16.77
#